data_AF-A0A1Q3NN61-F1
#
_entry.id   AF-A0A1Q3NN61-F1
#
_cell.length_a   1.000
_cell.length_b   1.000
_cell.length_c   1.000
_cell.angle_alpha   90.00
_cell.angle_beta   90.00
_cell.angle_gamma   90.00
#
_symmetry.space_group_name_H-M   'P 1'
#
loop_
_entity.id
_entity.type
_entity.pdbx_description
1 polymer ?
#
loop_
_entity_poly.entity_id
_entity_poly.type
_entity_poly.pdbx_seq_one_letter_code
_entity_poly.pdbx_strand_id
1 'polypeptide(L)'
;MTRRGFTIVELIITITIMGILLTLAVVNLNATQISSRDVERKTDIETIATALEAYYNSNDTSHSGAADLAGGSYPATINISSDTNLKTALPGIDPRAIRAPGVETTDPKSLTVATNNVQTTAGVLPQPTISTYVYQPIKKDNSLCTQIVNQGDCRKFNLYYKLEADGAVYKVISKHQ
;
A
#
# COMPACT_ATOMS: atom_id res chain seq x y z
N MET A 1 -17.75 9.73 64.53
CA MET A 1 -16.80 9.85 63.39
C MET A 1 -17.46 10.71 62.31
N THR A 2 -17.04 11.96 62.18
CA THR A 2 -17.58 12.88 61.17
C THR A 2 -16.89 12.61 59.83
N ARG A 3 -17.62 12.02 58.87
CA ARG A 3 -17.17 11.92 57.48
C ARG A 3 -17.17 13.32 56.88
N ARG A 4 -16.00 13.82 56.49
CA ARG A 4 -15.88 15.03 55.66
C ARG A 4 -16.34 14.67 54.25
N GLY A 5 -17.43 15.29 53.80
CA GLY A 5 -17.89 15.19 52.42
C GLY A 5 -17.08 16.11 51.51
N PHE A 6 -16.99 15.76 50.22
CA PHE A 6 -16.41 16.63 49.19
C PHE A 6 -17.23 17.91 49.04
N THR A 7 -16.56 19.03 48.82
CA THR A 7 -17.23 20.29 48.52
C THR A 7 -17.70 20.32 47.05
N ILE A 8 -18.80 21.03 46.77
CA ILE A 8 -19.27 21.25 45.39
C ILE A 8 -18.18 21.94 44.55
N VAL A 9 -17.39 22.81 45.18
CA VAL A 9 -16.29 23.53 44.52
C VAL A 9 -15.19 22.55 44.07
N GLU A 10 -14.82 21.56 44.87
CA GLU A 10 -13.88 20.52 44.46
C GLU A 10 -14.39 19.74 43.24
N LEU A 11 -15.67 19.36 43.24
CA LEU A 11 -16.23 18.64 42.10
C LEU A 11 -16.23 19.50 40.83
N ILE A 12 -16.57 20.78 40.94
CA ILE A 12 -16.58 21.69 39.78
C ILE A 12 -15.18 21.91 39.20
N ILE A 13 -14.15 22.06 40.04
CA ILE A 13 -12.77 22.23 39.59
C ILE A 13 -12.25 20.96 38.91
N THR A 14 -12.58 19.78 39.43
CA THR A 14 -12.14 18.51 38.82
C THR A 14 -12.72 18.30 37.43
N ILE A 15 -14.03 18.50 37.23
CA ILE A 15 -14.64 18.30 35.90
C ILE A 15 -14.17 19.34 34.89
N THR A 16 -13.85 20.57 35.33
CA THR A 16 -13.30 21.60 34.43
C THR A 16 -11.89 21.25 33.99
N ILE A 17 -11.02 20.80 34.91
CA ILE A 17 -9.66 20.34 34.56
C ILE A 17 -9.73 19.10 33.66
N MET A 18 -10.58 18.12 33.98
CA MET A 18 -10.79 16.93 33.15
C MET A 18 -11.25 17.32 31.74
N GLY A 19 -12.19 18.27 31.61
CA GLY A 19 -12.63 18.77 30.32
C GLY A 19 -11.50 19.34 29.46
N ILE A 20 -10.60 20.14 30.05
CA ILE A 20 -9.44 20.70 29.35
C ILE A 20 -8.44 19.61 28.94
N LEU A 21 -8.16 18.65 29.81
CA LEU A 21 -7.22 17.56 29.49
C LEU A 21 -7.74 16.65 28.37
N LEU A 22 -9.05 16.38 28.34
CA LEU A 22 -9.66 15.54 27.32
C LEU A 22 -9.59 16.16 25.92
N THR A 23 -9.79 17.48 25.79
CA THR A 23 -9.71 18.14 24.47
C THR A 23 -8.30 18.08 23.89
N LEU A 24 -7.27 18.32 24.71
CA LEU A 24 -5.87 18.22 24.28
C LEU A 24 -5.47 16.78 23.91
N ALA A 25 -5.98 15.78 24.64
CA ALA A 25 -5.69 14.38 24.36
C ALA A 25 -6.20 13.92 22.98
N VAL A 26 -7.41 14.33 22.58
CA VAL A 26 -8.02 13.92 21.30
C VAL A 26 -7.22 14.40 20.08
N VAL A 27 -6.70 15.63 20.10
CA VAL A 27 -5.93 16.19 18.97
C VAL A 27 -4.66 15.40 18.70
N ASN A 28 -3.94 15.01 19.76
CA ASN A 28 -2.69 14.23 19.63
C ASN A 28 -2.93 12.79 19.14
N LEU A 29 -4.05 12.18 19.51
CA LEU A 29 -4.41 10.83 19.07
C LEU A 29 -4.65 10.77 17.56
N ASN A 30 -5.32 11.76 16.98
CA ASN A 30 -5.59 11.81 15.53
C ASN A 30 -4.30 11.86 14.70
N ALA A 31 -3.34 12.72 15.07
CA ALA A 31 -2.05 12.81 14.38
C ALA A 31 -1.24 11.50 14.47
N THR A 32 -1.27 10.85 15.64
CA THR A 32 -0.58 9.56 15.85
C THR A 32 -1.18 8.46 14.99
N GLN A 33 -2.51 8.40 14.88
CA GLN A 33 -3.18 7.42 14.03
C GLN A 33 -2.88 7.62 12.54
N ILE A 34 -2.85 8.87 12.06
CA ILE A 34 -2.44 9.19 10.68
C ILE A 34 -1.02 8.70 10.43
N SER A 35 -0.09 9.02 11.33
CA SER A 35 1.30 8.59 11.23
C SER A 35 1.44 7.07 11.22
N SER A 36 0.68 6.35 12.07
CA SER A 36 0.68 4.88 12.09
C SER A 36 0.21 4.28 10.76
N ARG A 37 -0.86 4.82 10.17
CA ARG A 37 -1.35 4.37 8.86
C ARG A 37 -0.37 4.66 7.74
N ASP A 38 0.32 5.80 7.78
CA ASP A 38 1.35 6.12 6.78
C ASP A 38 2.58 5.23 6.90
N VAL A 39 2.96 4.81 8.11
CA VAL A 39 4.00 3.79 8.31
C VAL A 39 3.56 2.45 7.74
N GLU A 40 2.33 2.00 8.03
CA GLU A 40 1.75 0.77 7.47
C GLU A 40 1.78 0.81 5.92
N ARG A 41 1.29 1.89 5.29
CA ARG A 41 1.34 2.05 3.81
C ARG A 41 2.74 1.95 3.24
N LYS A 42 3.76 2.51 3.91
CA LYS A 42 5.15 2.43 3.45
C LYS A 42 5.66 0.99 3.54
N THR A 43 5.42 0.33 4.66
CA THR A 43 5.80 -1.07 4.87
C THR A 43 5.10 -2.01 3.88
N ASP A 44 3.82 -1.77 3.58
CA ASP A 44 3.06 -2.52 2.57
C ASP A 44 3.72 -2.40 1.19
N ILE A 45 4.02 -1.17 0.76
CA ILE A 45 4.67 -0.90 -0.53
C ILE A 45 6.07 -1.50 -0.59
N GLU A 46 6.86 -1.43 0.47
CA GLU A 46 8.18 -2.06 0.55
C GLU A 46 8.10 -3.58 0.48
N THR A 47 7.08 -4.18 1.11
CA THR A 47 6.82 -5.63 1.06
C THR A 47 6.44 -6.05 -0.36
N ILE A 48 5.54 -5.31 -1.02
CA ILE A 48 5.17 -5.55 -2.41
C ILE A 48 6.40 -5.40 -3.33
N ALA A 49 7.17 -4.33 -3.18
CA ALA A 49 8.37 -4.10 -3.98
C ALA A 49 9.37 -5.25 -3.82
N THR A 50 9.61 -5.70 -2.58
CA THR A 50 10.52 -6.83 -2.29
C THR A 50 10.02 -8.13 -2.93
N ALA A 51 8.70 -8.40 -2.88
CA ALA A 51 8.11 -9.56 -3.53
C ALA A 51 8.26 -9.49 -5.07
N LEU A 52 8.07 -8.32 -5.67
CA LEU A 52 8.28 -8.11 -7.12
C LEU A 52 9.74 -8.31 -7.53
N GLU A 53 10.69 -7.84 -6.71
CA GLU A 53 12.12 -8.07 -6.95
C GLU A 53 12.49 -9.55 -6.79
N ALA A 54 11.90 -10.24 -5.81
CA ALA A 54 12.07 -11.68 -5.65
C ALA A 54 11.54 -12.44 -6.88
N TYR A 55 10.36 -12.03 -7.39
CA TYR A 55 9.77 -12.58 -8.61
C TYR A 55 10.71 -12.43 -9.81
N TYR A 56 11.27 -11.24 -10.03
CA TYR A 56 12.20 -10.98 -11.13
C TYR A 56 13.42 -11.92 -11.12
N ASN A 57 13.93 -12.23 -9.92
CA ASN A 57 15.06 -13.12 -9.72
C ASN A 57 14.68 -14.61 -9.73
N SER A 58 13.39 -14.93 -9.63
CA SER A 58 12.92 -16.31 -9.60
C SER A 58 12.89 -16.89 -11.01
N ASN A 59 13.49 -18.08 -11.17
CA ASN A 59 13.43 -18.87 -12.41
C ASN A 59 12.31 -19.92 -12.37
N ASP A 60 11.33 -19.76 -11.48
CA ASP A 60 10.26 -20.73 -11.31
C ASP A 60 9.04 -20.32 -12.12
N THR A 61 8.80 -21.06 -13.21
CA THR A 61 7.66 -20.92 -14.13
C THR A 61 6.32 -21.30 -13.51
N SER A 62 6.30 -21.82 -12.28
CA SER A 62 5.08 -22.23 -11.58
C SER A 62 4.27 -21.03 -11.07
N HIS A 63 4.90 -19.85 -10.96
CA HIS A 63 4.29 -18.62 -10.44
C HIS A 63 3.53 -17.84 -11.49
N SER A 64 3.32 -18.42 -12.67
CA SER A 64 2.88 -17.64 -13.79
C SER A 64 1.84 -18.38 -14.60
N GLY A 65 0.60 -17.91 -14.49
CA GLY A 65 -0.49 -18.40 -15.33
C GLY A 65 -0.17 -18.13 -16.80
N ALA A 66 -0.05 -19.20 -17.59
CA ALA A 66 0.06 -19.27 -19.04
C ALA A 66 0.97 -18.21 -19.72
N ALA A 67 2.16 -18.67 -20.14
CA ALA A 67 3.14 -18.01 -21.04
C ALA A 67 4.19 -17.07 -20.42
N ASP A 68 4.60 -17.31 -19.18
CA ASP A 68 5.70 -16.57 -18.55
C ASP A 68 6.98 -17.41 -18.63
N LEU A 69 7.92 -16.89 -19.39
CA LEU A 69 9.22 -17.50 -19.60
C LEU A 69 10.09 -17.09 -18.42
N ALA A 70 10.53 -18.07 -17.64
CA ALA A 70 11.18 -17.94 -16.34
C ALA A 70 12.23 -16.82 -16.22
N GLY A 71 12.17 -16.01 -15.17
CA GLY A 71 13.26 -15.09 -14.77
C GLY A 71 13.49 -13.88 -15.68
N GLY A 72 13.85 -12.75 -15.05
CA GLY A 72 14.22 -11.51 -15.77
C GLY A 72 13.04 -10.66 -16.26
N SER A 73 11.83 -10.93 -15.75
CA SER A 73 10.62 -10.13 -15.94
C SER A 73 9.86 -9.89 -14.65
N TYR A 74 9.20 -8.74 -14.54
CA TYR A 74 8.19 -8.47 -13.51
C TYR A 74 6.81 -8.97 -13.95
N PRO A 75 5.86 -9.19 -13.03
CA PRO A 75 4.50 -9.60 -13.39
C PRO A 75 3.82 -8.58 -14.30
N ALA A 76 3.13 -9.02 -15.35
CA ALA A 76 2.33 -8.13 -16.19
C ALA A 76 1.01 -7.73 -15.51
N THR A 77 0.27 -6.81 -16.13
CA THR A 77 -1.06 -6.38 -15.68
C THR A 77 -1.99 -7.57 -15.42
N ILE A 78 -1.98 -8.59 -16.29
CA ILE A 78 -2.86 -9.75 -16.16
C ILE A 78 -2.58 -10.56 -14.87
N ASN A 79 -1.31 -10.64 -14.45
CA ASN A 79 -0.89 -11.37 -13.25
C ASN A 79 -1.35 -10.68 -11.95
N ILE A 80 -1.67 -9.39 -11.99
CA ILE A 80 -2.08 -8.60 -10.81
C ILE A 80 -3.58 -8.24 -10.87
N SER A 81 -4.29 -8.66 -11.92
CA SER A 81 -5.69 -8.29 -12.16
C SER A 81 -6.66 -8.78 -11.07
N SER A 82 -6.40 -9.93 -10.45
CA SER A 82 -7.22 -10.51 -9.37
C SER A 82 -6.37 -10.95 -8.18
N ASP A 83 -7.00 -11.13 -7.01
CA ASP A 83 -6.31 -11.67 -5.82
C ASP A 83 -5.75 -13.07 -6.08
N THR A 84 -6.46 -13.90 -6.85
CA THR A 84 -5.99 -15.23 -7.25
C THR A 84 -4.74 -15.14 -8.10
N ASN A 85 -4.76 -14.32 -9.16
CA ASN A 85 -3.61 -14.18 -10.05
C ASN A 85 -2.40 -13.60 -9.30
N LEU A 86 -2.64 -12.63 -8.42
CA LEU A 86 -1.60 -12.01 -7.61
C LEU A 86 -0.95 -13.02 -6.66
N LYS A 87 -1.73 -13.88 -6.00
CA LYS A 87 -1.20 -14.94 -5.12
C LYS A 87 -0.39 -15.98 -5.88
N THR A 88 -0.79 -16.30 -7.11
CA THR A 88 0.00 -17.16 -7.99
C THR A 88 1.30 -16.49 -8.41
N ALA A 89 1.24 -15.20 -8.77
CA ALA A 89 2.40 -14.40 -9.16
C ALA A 89 3.39 -14.21 -8.01
N LEU A 90 2.91 -13.93 -6.81
CA LEU A 90 3.72 -13.63 -5.63
C LEU A 90 3.40 -14.64 -4.52
N PRO A 91 3.88 -15.90 -4.65
CA PRO A 91 3.67 -16.92 -3.62
C PRO A 91 4.29 -16.48 -2.29
N GLY A 92 3.47 -16.36 -1.25
CA GLY A 92 3.96 -15.97 0.08
C GLY A 92 4.03 -14.48 0.36
N ILE A 93 3.50 -13.63 -0.55
CA ILE A 93 3.16 -12.26 -0.13
C ILE A 93 2.08 -12.32 0.95
N ASP A 94 2.27 -11.58 2.04
CA ASP A 94 1.25 -11.43 3.08
C ASP A 94 0.00 -10.80 2.45
N PRO A 95 -1.18 -11.46 2.53
CA PRO A 95 -2.44 -10.87 2.07
C PRO A 95 -2.75 -9.50 2.70
N ARG A 96 -2.16 -9.17 3.86
CA ARG A 96 -2.29 -7.85 4.46
C ARG A 96 -1.55 -6.77 3.68
N ALA A 97 -0.34 -7.05 3.19
CA ALA A 97 0.51 -6.07 2.51
C ALA A 97 -0.07 -5.53 1.20
N ILE A 98 -1.08 -6.20 0.62
CA ILE A 98 -1.75 -5.79 -0.63
C ILE A 98 -3.04 -5.01 -0.37
N ARG A 99 -3.32 -4.66 0.89
CA ARG A 99 -4.52 -3.97 1.35
C ARG A 99 -4.12 -2.78 2.19
N ALA A 100 -4.71 -1.62 1.87
CA ALA A 100 -4.41 -0.39 2.58
C ALA A 100 -4.91 -0.45 4.05
N PRO A 101 -4.40 0.44 4.92
CA PRO A 101 -4.83 0.50 6.32
C PRO A 101 -6.36 0.58 6.45
N GLY A 102 -6.92 -0.28 7.30
CA GLY A 102 -8.37 -0.38 7.52
C GLY A 102 -9.17 -1.22 6.51
N VAL A 103 -8.54 -1.85 5.51
CA VAL A 103 -9.23 -2.78 4.58
C VAL A 103 -9.02 -4.23 5.03
N GLU A 104 -10.08 -5.00 5.25
CA GLU A 104 -9.95 -6.37 5.81
C GLU A 104 -9.43 -7.38 4.78
N THR A 105 -8.80 -8.47 5.23
CA THR A 105 -8.26 -9.51 4.32
C THR A 105 -9.32 -10.23 3.49
N THR A 106 -10.58 -10.12 3.88
CA THR A 106 -11.74 -10.63 3.15
C THR A 106 -12.21 -9.69 2.04
N ASP A 107 -11.85 -8.40 2.13
CA ASP A 107 -12.20 -7.39 1.14
C ASP A 107 -11.26 -7.46 -0.07
N PRO A 108 -11.68 -6.93 -1.24
CA PRO A 108 -10.81 -6.85 -2.42
C PRO A 108 -9.49 -6.13 -2.12
N LYS A 109 -8.40 -6.55 -2.78
CA LYS A 109 -7.09 -5.89 -2.65
C LYS A 109 -7.16 -4.40 -3.00
N SER A 110 -6.33 -3.61 -2.31
CA SER A 110 -6.09 -2.20 -2.61
C SER A 110 -5.10 -1.99 -3.74
N LEU A 111 -4.28 -3.01 -4.05
CA LEU A 111 -3.34 -2.97 -5.16
C LEU A 111 -4.08 -3.08 -6.50
N THR A 112 -4.08 -2.00 -7.27
CA THR A 112 -4.70 -1.91 -8.60
C THR A 112 -3.63 -1.76 -9.66
N VAL A 113 -3.96 -2.04 -10.92
CA VAL A 113 -3.03 -1.94 -12.04
C VAL A 113 -3.23 -0.62 -12.79
N ALA A 114 -2.14 -0.02 -13.25
CA ALA A 114 -2.19 1.19 -14.05
C ALA A 114 -2.82 0.94 -15.43
N THR A 115 -3.57 1.92 -15.93
CA THR A 115 -4.24 1.90 -17.23
C THR A 115 -3.55 2.76 -18.28
N ASN A 116 -2.53 3.54 -17.90
CA ASN A 116 -1.66 4.29 -18.80
C ASN A 116 -0.18 4.04 -18.53
N ASN A 117 0.68 4.42 -19.47
CA ASN A 117 2.14 4.30 -19.37
C ASN A 117 2.83 5.59 -18.89
N VAL A 118 2.07 6.55 -18.33
CA VAL A 118 2.65 7.79 -17.80
C VAL A 118 3.32 7.48 -16.46
N GLN A 119 4.64 7.63 -16.39
CA GLN A 119 5.45 7.17 -15.26
C GLN A 119 5.72 8.26 -14.19
N THR A 120 4.76 9.18 -14.02
CA THR A 120 4.86 10.32 -13.08
C THR A 120 3.77 10.22 -12.01
N THR A 121 4.05 10.74 -10.82
CA THR A 121 3.11 10.72 -9.68
C THR A 121 1.80 11.45 -10.00
N ALA A 122 1.86 12.57 -10.75
CA ALA A 122 0.69 13.34 -11.15
C ALA A 122 -0.05 12.76 -12.37
N GLY A 123 0.58 11.90 -13.17
CA GLY A 123 0.06 11.47 -14.46
C GLY A 123 -0.40 10.01 -14.53
N VAL A 124 -0.03 9.16 -13.57
CA VAL A 124 -0.45 7.76 -13.54
C VAL A 124 -1.97 7.64 -13.40
N LEU A 125 -2.59 6.67 -14.08
CA LEU A 125 -4.01 6.37 -13.94
C LEU A 125 -4.23 4.91 -13.55
N PRO A 126 -5.20 4.59 -12.66
CA PRO A 126 -5.91 5.55 -11.81
C PRO A 126 -4.95 6.29 -10.87
N GLN A 127 -5.35 7.45 -10.36
CA GLN A 127 -4.57 8.15 -9.34
C GLN A 127 -4.68 7.38 -8.01
N PRO A 128 -3.57 7.11 -7.31
CA PRO A 128 -3.59 6.40 -6.04
C PRO A 128 -4.31 7.24 -4.98
N THR A 129 -5.09 6.57 -4.14
CA THR A 129 -5.77 7.18 -3.00
C THR A 129 -5.14 6.67 -1.69
N ILE A 130 -5.65 7.14 -0.55
CA ILE A 130 -5.22 6.61 0.76
C ILE A 130 -5.60 5.14 0.97
N SER A 131 -6.50 4.60 0.13
CA SER A 131 -7.02 3.24 0.17
C SER A 131 -6.63 2.40 -1.04
N THR A 132 -5.93 2.97 -2.04
CA THR A 132 -5.54 2.26 -3.26
C THR A 132 -4.08 2.51 -3.62
N TYR A 133 -3.39 1.42 -3.96
CA TYR A 133 -2.05 1.45 -4.53
C TYR A 133 -2.14 1.17 -6.02
N VAL A 134 -1.16 1.66 -6.77
CA VAL A 134 -1.13 1.49 -8.23
C VAL A 134 0.17 0.84 -8.64
N TYR A 135 0.09 -0.34 -9.23
CA TYR A 135 1.18 -1.07 -9.84
C TYR A 135 1.19 -0.82 -11.35
N GLN A 136 2.32 -0.34 -11.86
CA GLN A 136 2.52 -0.03 -13.26
C GLN A 136 3.69 -0.86 -13.81
N PRO A 137 3.42 -2.00 -14.45
CA PRO A 137 4.46 -2.77 -15.13
C PRO A 137 4.77 -2.14 -16.49
N ILE A 138 6.05 -2.03 -16.83
CA ILE A 138 6.55 -1.31 -18.00
C ILE A 138 7.52 -2.18 -18.80
N LYS A 139 7.36 -2.15 -20.13
CA LYS A 139 8.25 -2.81 -21.09
C LYS A 139 9.50 -1.98 -21.37
N LYS A 140 10.47 -2.57 -22.07
CA LYS A 140 11.70 -1.86 -22.50
C LYS A 140 11.43 -0.59 -23.32
N ASP A 141 10.35 -0.56 -24.08
CA ASP A 141 9.95 0.57 -24.94
C ASP A 141 9.12 1.64 -24.19
N ASN A 142 9.00 1.56 -22.86
CA ASN A 142 8.15 2.41 -22.02
C ASN A 142 6.64 2.27 -22.28
N SER A 143 6.17 1.24 -22.97
CA SER A 143 4.76 0.88 -23.00
C SER A 143 4.34 0.10 -21.75
N LEU A 144 3.04 0.07 -21.46
CA LEU A 144 2.51 -0.77 -20.39
C LEU A 144 2.72 -2.26 -20.71
N CYS A 145 3.16 -3.01 -19.72
CA CYS A 145 3.30 -4.46 -19.84
C CYS A 145 2.00 -5.17 -19.43
N THR A 146 1.10 -5.34 -20.39
CA THR A 146 -0.24 -5.92 -20.14
C THR A 146 -0.26 -7.44 -20.06
N GLN A 147 0.64 -8.08 -20.81
CA GLN A 147 0.84 -9.53 -20.88
C GLN A 147 2.32 -9.82 -21.18
N ILE A 148 2.75 -11.04 -20.87
CA ILE A 148 4.10 -11.52 -21.17
C ILE A 148 3.98 -12.45 -22.38
N VAL A 149 4.70 -12.09 -23.44
CA VAL A 149 4.71 -12.84 -24.70
C VAL A 149 6.09 -13.46 -24.91
N ASN A 150 7.14 -12.76 -24.47
CA ASN A 150 8.52 -13.22 -24.46
C ASN A 150 9.18 -13.01 -23.09
N GLN A 151 10.21 -13.82 -22.81
CA GLN A 151 11.05 -13.66 -21.63
C GLN A 151 11.67 -12.27 -21.61
N GLY A 152 11.53 -11.56 -20.50
CA GLY A 152 12.08 -10.21 -20.41
C GLY A 152 11.20 -9.13 -21.02
N ASP A 153 9.90 -9.35 -21.23
CA ASP A 153 9.00 -8.30 -21.73
C ASP A 153 8.81 -7.18 -20.70
N CYS A 154 8.42 -7.54 -19.47
CA CYS A 154 8.22 -6.56 -18.39
C CYS A 154 9.54 -6.29 -17.67
N ARG A 155 10.21 -5.19 -18.01
CA ARG A 155 11.57 -4.89 -17.51
C ARG A 155 11.59 -3.99 -16.29
N LYS A 156 10.52 -3.22 -16.07
CA LYS A 156 10.43 -2.23 -15.01
C LYS A 156 9.08 -2.30 -14.34
N PHE A 157 9.01 -1.85 -13.10
CA PHE A 157 7.75 -1.51 -12.47
C PHE A 157 7.86 -0.17 -11.74
N ASN A 158 6.72 0.49 -11.62
CA ASN A 158 6.51 1.60 -10.71
C ASN A 158 5.35 1.27 -9.77
N LEU A 159 5.53 1.48 -8.47
CA LEU A 159 4.46 1.44 -7.48
C LEU A 159 4.14 2.86 -7.04
N TYR A 160 2.87 3.21 -6.99
CA TYR A 160 2.40 4.51 -6.52
C TYR A 160 1.47 4.36 -5.34
N TYR A 161 1.63 5.24 -4.36
CA TYR A 161 0.82 5.29 -3.15
C TYR A 161 0.68 6.73 -2.67
N LYS A 162 -0.39 7.01 -1.94
CA LYS A 162 -0.66 8.33 -1.36
C LYS A 162 -0.56 8.27 0.15
N LEU A 163 0.17 9.21 0.74
CA LEU A 163 0.20 9.37 2.19
C LEU A 163 -0.91 10.32 2.65
N GLU A 164 -1.39 10.08 3.86
CA GLU A 164 -2.50 10.82 4.44
C GLU A 164 -2.04 12.11 5.12
N ALA A 165 -0.85 12.11 5.73
CA ALA A 165 -0.32 13.27 6.44
C ALA A 165 -0.07 14.50 5.54
N ASP A 166 0.46 14.28 4.33
CA ASP A 166 0.81 15.35 3.39
C ASP A 166 -0.09 15.37 2.14
N GLY A 167 -0.90 14.33 1.92
CA GLY A 167 -1.71 14.18 0.73
C GLY A 167 -0.91 14.01 -0.56
N ALA A 168 0.40 13.76 -0.48
CA ALA A 168 1.29 13.63 -1.63
C ALA A 168 1.32 12.19 -2.14
N VAL A 169 1.54 12.06 -3.46
CA VAL A 169 1.72 10.77 -4.13
C VAL A 169 3.21 10.50 -4.26
N TYR A 170 3.61 9.31 -3.81
CA TYR A 170 4.97 8.81 -3.85
C TYR A 170 5.09 7.69 -4.87
N LYS A 171 6.31 7.48 -5.38
CA LYS A 171 6.63 6.44 -6.36
C LYS A 171 7.82 5.61 -5.89
N VAL A 172 7.69 4.29 -5.88
CA VAL A 172 8.79 3.33 -5.77
C VAL A 172 9.05 2.73 -7.15
N ILE A 173 10.32 2.63 -7.52
CA ILE A 173 10.77 2.14 -8.82
C ILE A 173 11.48 0.81 -8.66
N SER A 174 11.43 -0.03 -9.69
CA SER A 174 12.21 -1.27 -9.76
C SER A 174 13.71 -1.01 -9.66
N LYS A 175 14.44 -1.94 -9.04
CA LYS A 175 15.91 -1.91 -8.95
C LYS A 175 16.56 -2.21 -10.30
N HIS A 176 15.95 -3.13 -11.04
CA HIS A 176 16.38 -3.48 -12.39
C HIS A 176 15.68 -2.54 -13.39
N GLN A 177 16.46 -1.77 -14.17
CA GLN A 177 15.99 -0.83 -15.19
C GLN A 177 16.64 -1.08 -16.55
#